data_AF-A0A8J3MQJ3-F1
#
_entry.id   AF-A0A8J3MQJ3-F1
#
_cell.length_a   1.000
_cell.length_b   1.000
_cell.length_c   1.000
_cell.angle_alpha   90.00
_cell.angle_beta   90.00
_cell.angle_gamma   90.00
#
_symmetry.space_group_name_H-M   'P 1'
#
loop_
_entity.id
_entity.type
_entity.pdbx_description
1 polymer ?
#
loop_
_entity_poly.entity_id
_entity_poly.type
_entity_poly.pdbx_seq_one_letter_code
_entity_poly.pdbx_strand_id
1 'polypeptide(L)'
;MALLESRIDTHAPAYQENTQYFQQLLDQLQQDIQKVQQGGGSEALARHRKRNKLLARERVQLLCDPDTPFLELSPLAAWDMYENEAPSAGIVTGIGVVEGQECVIVANDATVKGEHISR
;
A
#
# COMPACT_ATOMS: atom_id res chain seq x y z
N MET A 1 23.99 17.78 -23.45
CA MET A 1 23.29 16.88 -22.51
C MET A 1 24.33 15.95 -21.93
N ALA A 2 24.49 15.87 -20.62
CA ALA A 2 25.50 15.00 -20.02
C ALA A 2 24.98 13.56 -20.02
N LEU A 3 25.67 12.67 -20.74
CA LEU A 3 25.34 11.25 -20.78
C LEU A 3 26.02 10.56 -19.59
N LEU A 4 25.24 9.85 -18.78
CA LEU A 4 25.77 9.05 -17.68
C LEU A 4 26.06 7.65 -18.20
N GLU A 5 27.34 7.31 -18.32
CA GLU A 5 27.77 5.97 -18.67
C GLU A 5 27.82 5.09 -17.41
N SER A 6 26.96 4.08 -17.37
CA SER A 6 27.03 3.06 -16.31
C SER A 6 28.34 2.30 -16.43
N ARG A 7 29.05 2.15 -15.32
CA ARG A 7 30.27 1.31 -15.20
C ARG A 7 29.98 -0.03 -14.53
N ILE A 8 28.71 -0.37 -14.34
CA ILE A 8 28.27 -1.59 -13.70
C ILE A 8 28.17 -2.69 -14.76
N ASP A 9 28.85 -3.81 -14.51
CA ASP A 9 28.68 -5.04 -15.28
C ASP A 9 27.56 -5.90 -14.67
N THR A 10 26.48 -6.09 -15.43
CA THR A 10 25.30 -6.87 -14.99
C THR A 10 25.53 -8.38 -14.98
N HIS A 11 26.63 -8.85 -15.54
CA HIS A 11 27.01 -10.28 -15.55
C HIS A 11 28.03 -10.61 -14.46
N ALA A 12 28.58 -9.61 -13.77
CA ALA A 12 29.52 -9.82 -12.68
C ALA A 12 28.84 -10.57 -11.51
N PRO A 13 29.51 -11.51 -10.83
CA PRO A 13 28.94 -12.24 -9.70
C PRO A 13 28.39 -11.34 -8.60
N ALA A 14 29.12 -10.26 -8.25
CA ALA A 14 28.67 -9.30 -7.24
C ALA A 14 27.35 -8.59 -7.63
N TYR A 15 27.12 -8.33 -8.92
CA TYR A 15 25.84 -7.75 -9.37
C TYR A 15 24.69 -8.75 -9.22
N GLN A 16 24.92 -10.02 -9.54
CA GLN A 16 23.92 -11.08 -9.42
C GLN A 16 23.58 -11.36 -7.96
N GLU A 17 24.58 -11.42 -7.07
CA GLU A 17 24.39 -11.57 -5.62
C GLU A 17 23.56 -10.41 -5.04
N ASN A 18 23.91 -9.17 -5.39
CA ASN A 18 23.17 -7.99 -4.97
C ASN A 18 21.72 -8.03 -5.49
N THR A 19 21.53 -8.37 -6.76
CA THR A 19 20.21 -8.47 -7.38
C THR A 19 19.35 -9.50 -6.65
N GLN A 20 19.90 -10.69 -6.37
CA GLN A 20 19.19 -11.75 -5.66
C GLN A 20 18.82 -11.31 -4.24
N TYR A 21 19.74 -10.68 -3.51
CA TYR A 21 19.49 -10.18 -2.16
C TYR A 21 18.37 -9.13 -2.14
N PHE A 22 18.43 -8.13 -3.02
CA PHE A 22 17.39 -7.10 -3.09
C PHE A 22 16.06 -7.66 -3.58
N GLN A 23 16.05 -8.65 -4.48
CA GLN A 23 14.81 -9.30 -4.90
C GLN A 23 14.11 -9.96 -3.71
N GLN A 24 14.85 -10.64 -2.83
CA GLN A 24 14.27 -11.23 -1.61
C GLN A 24 13.64 -10.17 -0.69
N LEU A 25 14.28 -9.01 -0.53
CA LEU A 25 13.72 -7.90 0.25
C LEU A 25 12.46 -7.31 -0.39
N LEU A 26 12.44 -7.19 -1.71
CA LEU A 26 11.27 -6.71 -2.45
C LEU A 26 10.11 -7.68 -2.35
N ASP A 27 10.38 -8.99 -2.47
CA ASP A 27 9.36 -10.03 -2.34
C ASP A 27 8.75 -10.02 -0.93
N GLN A 28 9.59 -9.87 0.10
CA GLN A 28 9.13 -9.74 1.49
C GLN A 28 8.26 -8.49 1.67
N LEU A 29 8.71 -7.34 1.17
CA LEU A 29 7.96 -6.08 1.21
C LEU A 29 6.60 -6.22 0.52
N GLN A 30 6.55 -6.85 -0.65
CA GLN A 30 5.31 -7.08 -1.39
C GLN A 30 4.35 -7.99 -0.62
N GLN A 31 4.85 -9.06 0.00
CA GLN A 31 4.04 -9.95 0.83
C GLN A 31 3.45 -9.21 2.04
N ASP A 32 4.24 -8.36 2.70
CA ASP A 32 3.78 -7.59 3.85
C ASP A 32 2.75 -6.53 3.46
N ILE A 33 2.95 -5.86 2.32
CA ILE A 33 1.95 -4.97 1.73
C ILE A 33 0.65 -5.72 1.42
N GLN A 34 0.73 -6.92 0.83
CA GLN A 34 -0.46 -7.73 0.54
C GLN A 34 -1.19 -8.16 1.81
N LYS A 35 -0.48 -8.42 2.92
CA LYS A 35 -1.09 -8.74 4.22
C LYS A 35 -1.86 -7.54 4.77
N VAL A 36 -1.26 -6.35 4.83
CA VAL A 36 -1.97 -5.16 5.35
C VAL A 36 -3.15 -4.73 4.49
N GLN A 37 -3.11 -5.00 3.17
CA GLN A 37 -4.22 -4.75 2.26
C GLN A 37 -5.48 -5.57 2.59
N GLN A 38 -5.37 -6.63 3.40
CA GLN A 38 -6.52 -7.40 3.88
C GLN A 38 -7.32 -6.67 4.98
N GLY A 39 -6.89 -5.49 5.42
CA GLY A 39 -7.59 -4.68 6.42
C GLY A 39 -7.82 -5.46 7.72
N GLY A 40 -9.00 -5.32 8.33
CA GLY A 40 -9.36 -6.02 9.57
C GLY A 40 -9.60 -7.53 9.43
N GLY A 41 -9.15 -8.16 8.34
CA GLY A 41 -9.30 -9.59 8.08
C GLY A 41 -10.60 -9.96 7.36
N SER A 42 -10.65 -11.21 6.87
CA SER A 42 -11.71 -11.72 6.00
C SER A 42 -13.12 -11.58 6.57
N GLU A 43 -13.30 -11.80 7.88
CA GLU A 43 -14.60 -11.64 8.53
C GLU A 43 -15.06 -10.19 8.58
N ALA A 44 -14.17 -9.25 8.90
CA ALA A 44 -14.50 -7.83 8.96
C ALA A 44 -14.83 -7.28 7.56
N LEU A 45 -14.05 -7.68 6.55
CA LEU A 45 -14.34 -7.39 5.14
C LEU A 45 -15.71 -7.94 4.73
N ALA A 46 -16.03 -9.18 5.07
CA ALA A 46 -17.32 -9.79 4.74
C ALA A 46 -18.49 -9.08 5.44
N ARG A 47 -18.35 -8.71 6.72
CA ARG A 47 -19.36 -7.90 7.44
C ARG A 47 -19.55 -6.53 6.80
N HIS A 48 -18.47 -5.89 6.37
CA HIS A 48 -18.54 -4.58 5.71
C HIS A 48 -19.24 -4.67 4.35
N ARG A 49 -18.89 -5.67 3.53
CA ARG A 49 -19.55 -5.94 2.24
C ARG A 49 -21.02 -6.30 2.40
N LYS A 50 -21.40 -7.09 3.43
CA LYS A 50 -22.81 -7.41 3.73
C LYS A 50 -23.68 -6.17 3.99
N ARG A 51 -23.07 -5.03 4.36
CA ARG A 51 -23.76 -3.75 4.53
C ARG A 51 -23.84 -2.93 3.23
N ASN A 52 -23.49 -3.53 2.08
CA ASN A 52 -23.39 -2.89 0.77
C ASN A 52 -22.44 -1.67 0.76
N LYS A 53 -21.37 -1.72 1.58
CA LYS A 53 -20.34 -0.69 1.61
C LYS A 53 -19.09 -1.15 0.88
N LEU A 54 -18.50 -0.23 0.12
CA LEU A 54 -17.19 -0.40 -0.51
C LEU A 54 -16.08 -0.30 0.55
N LEU A 55 -14.98 -1.04 0.33
CA LEU A 55 -13.77 -0.95 1.13
C LEU A 55 -13.06 0.39 0.93
N ALA A 56 -12.15 0.77 1.84
CA ALA A 56 -11.40 2.02 1.71
C ALA A 56 -10.64 2.12 0.39
N ARG A 57 -9.87 1.09 0.03
CA ARG A 57 -9.11 1.04 -1.23
C ARG A 57 -9.99 1.03 -2.48
N GLU A 58 -11.13 0.35 -2.42
CA GLU A 58 -12.11 0.34 -3.51
C GLU A 58 -12.71 1.75 -3.73
N ARG A 59 -13.01 2.48 -2.64
CA ARG A 59 -13.49 3.87 -2.72
C ARG A 59 -12.44 4.78 -3.33
N VAL A 60 -11.18 4.65 -2.91
CA VAL A 60 -10.06 5.44 -3.48
C VAL A 60 -9.90 5.15 -4.96
N GLN A 61 -9.92 3.87 -5.37
CA GLN A 61 -9.80 3.47 -6.77
C GLN A 61 -10.95 4.02 -7.64
N LEU A 62 -12.17 4.04 -7.13
CA LEU A 62 -13.34 4.58 -7.85
C LEU A 62 -13.38 6.11 -7.86
N LEU A 63 -12.74 6.77 -6.90
CA LEU A 63 -12.64 8.22 -6.83
C LEU A 63 -11.58 8.77 -7.79
N CYS A 64 -10.48 8.04 -8.00
CA CYS A 64 -9.40 8.48 -8.88
C CYS A 64 -9.83 8.37 -10.35
N ASP A 65 -9.32 9.30 -11.16
CA ASP A 65 -9.55 9.30 -12.60
C ASP A 65 -8.98 8.02 -13.23
N PRO A 66 -9.67 7.43 -14.23
CA PRO A 66 -9.18 6.26 -14.95
C PRO A 66 -7.78 6.49 -15.52
N ASP A 67 -6.95 5.45 -15.52
CA ASP A 67 -5.58 5.47 -16.04
C ASP A 67 -4.63 6.48 -15.36
N THR A 68 -5.00 7.01 -14.19
CA THR A 68 -4.12 7.85 -13.37
C THR A 68 -3.49 7.08 -12.21
N PRO A 69 -2.25 7.43 -11.81
CA PRO A 69 -1.60 6.75 -10.70
C PRO A 69 -2.19 7.18 -9.35
N PHE A 70 -2.17 6.25 -8.40
CA PHE A 70 -2.35 6.55 -6.98
C PHE A 70 -1.07 6.22 -6.22
N LEU A 71 -0.45 7.23 -5.59
CA LEU A 71 0.71 7.07 -4.73
C LEU A 71 0.25 6.92 -3.28
N GLU A 72 0.23 5.69 -2.79
CA GLU A 72 -0.10 5.40 -1.40
C GLU A 72 1.03 5.82 -0.44
N LEU A 73 0.64 6.44 0.68
CA LEU A 73 1.55 6.87 1.74
C LEU A 73 1.46 5.92 2.94
N SER A 74 2.61 5.44 3.37
CA SER A 74 2.77 4.63 4.59
C SER A 74 1.86 3.39 4.68
N PRO A 75 1.82 2.49 3.67
CA PRO A 75 0.96 1.30 3.70
C PRO A 75 1.24 0.39 4.91
N LEU A 76 2.48 0.36 5.40
CA LEU A 76 2.91 -0.41 6.57
C LEU A 76 2.84 0.40 7.89
N ALA A 77 2.03 1.45 7.97
CA ALA A 77 1.82 2.15 9.23
C ALA A 77 1.27 1.19 10.31
N ALA A 78 1.81 1.34 11.54
CA ALA A 78 1.56 0.44 12.68
C ALA A 78 1.97 -1.04 12.47
N TRP A 79 2.85 -1.33 11.50
CA TRP A 79 3.43 -2.66 11.33
C TRP A 79 4.25 -3.08 12.55
N ASP A 80 4.04 -4.33 12.99
CA ASP A 80 4.63 -4.93 14.19
C ASP A 80 4.37 -4.15 15.48
N MET A 81 3.33 -3.32 15.48
CA MET A 81 2.81 -2.60 16.64
C MET A 81 1.44 -3.14 17.00
N TYR A 82 1.06 -3.07 18.29
CA TYR A 82 -0.29 -3.43 18.76
C TYR A 82 -0.77 -4.81 18.27
N GLU A 83 0.12 -5.81 18.33
CA GLU A 83 -0.15 -7.19 17.91
C GLU A 83 -0.61 -7.32 16.44
N ASN A 84 -0.23 -6.37 15.57
CA ASN A 84 -0.63 -6.27 14.17
C ASN A 84 -2.16 -6.17 13.94
N GLU A 85 -2.90 -5.73 14.96
CA GLU A 85 -4.35 -5.59 14.88
C GLU A 85 -4.81 -4.31 14.17
N ALA A 86 -3.88 -3.43 13.77
CA ALA A 86 -4.15 -2.13 13.16
C ALA A 86 -3.41 -1.93 11.82
N PRO A 87 -3.65 -2.77 10.80
CA PRO A 87 -2.96 -2.66 9.52
C PRO A 87 -3.19 -1.29 8.88
N SER A 88 -2.11 -0.73 8.31
CA SER A 88 -2.07 0.63 7.76
C SER A 88 -2.55 1.71 8.75
N ALA A 89 -2.45 1.46 10.06
CA ALA A 89 -3.03 2.28 11.13
C ALA A 89 -4.54 2.58 10.96
N GLY A 90 -5.26 1.73 10.21
CA GLY A 90 -6.70 1.90 9.93
C GLY A 90 -7.02 3.02 8.93
N ILE A 91 -6.05 3.50 8.17
CA ILE A 91 -6.25 4.59 7.19
C ILE A 91 -5.51 4.32 5.89
N VAL A 92 -6.18 4.55 4.77
CA VAL A 92 -5.56 4.57 3.44
C VAL A 92 -5.38 6.04 3.05
N THR A 93 -4.13 6.47 2.94
CA THR A 93 -3.79 7.85 2.56
C THR A 93 -2.92 7.84 1.32
N GLY A 94 -3.10 8.78 0.41
CA GLY A 94 -2.25 8.90 -0.76
C GLY A 94 -2.54 10.11 -1.62
N ILE A 95 -1.79 10.22 -2.71
CA ILE A 95 -1.98 11.26 -3.73
C ILE A 95 -2.54 10.59 -4.98
N GLY A 96 -3.68 11.07 -5.47
CA GLY A 96 -4.31 10.60 -6.69
C GLY A 96 -4.87 11.77 -7.50
N VAL A 97 -5.25 11.50 -8.75
CA VAL A 97 -5.87 12.51 -9.62
C VAL A 97 -7.38 12.37 -9.55
N VAL A 98 -8.08 13.48 -9.31
CA VAL A 98 -9.55 13.55 -9.27
C VAL A 98 -9.98 14.74 -10.11
N GLU A 99 -10.76 14.51 -11.16
CA GLU A 99 -11.21 15.53 -12.11
C GLU A 99 -10.03 16.37 -12.67
N GLY A 100 -8.93 15.68 -13.00
CA GLY A 100 -7.69 16.28 -13.52
C GLY A 100 -6.81 16.98 -12.49
N GLN A 101 -7.15 16.93 -11.19
CA GLN A 101 -6.43 17.61 -10.12
C GLN A 101 -5.74 16.62 -9.17
N GLU A 102 -4.45 16.83 -8.89
CA GLU A 102 -3.74 16.09 -7.83
C GLU A 102 -4.33 16.44 -6.46
N CYS A 103 -4.85 15.41 -5.79
CA CYS A 103 -5.54 15.51 -4.50
C CYS A 103 -4.88 14.60 -3.46
N VAL A 104 -4.75 15.10 -2.23
CA VAL A 104 -4.50 14.23 -1.07
C VAL A 104 -5.81 13.56 -0.68
N ILE A 105 -5.83 12.23 -0.74
CA ILE A 105 -6.99 11.41 -0.41
C ILE A 105 -6.74 10.73 0.92
N VAL A 106 -7.71 10.83 1.83
CA VAL A 106 -7.67 10.21 3.16
C VAL A 106 -8.95 9.38 3.33
N ALA A 107 -8.82 8.06 3.46
CA ALA A 107 -9.94 7.14 3.56
C ALA A 107 -9.74 6.18 4.75
N ASN A 108 -10.55 6.33 5.79
CA ASN A 108 -10.53 5.45 6.95
C ASN A 108 -11.02 4.04 6.57
N ASP A 109 -10.33 3.02 7.04
CA ASP A 109 -10.74 1.62 6.88
C ASP A 109 -11.61 1.18 8.06
N ALA A 110 -12.92 1.18 7.84
CA ALA A 110 -13.91 0.76 8.84
C ALA A 110 -13.78 -0.71 9.27
N THR A 111 -13.01 -1.52 8.55
CA THR A 111 -12.78 -2.92 8.92
C THR A 111 -11.72 -3.05 10.01
N VAL A 112 -10.83 -2.07 10.13
CA VAL A 112 -9.76 -2.03 11.15
C VAL A 112 -10.28 -1.34 12.40
N LYS A 113 -10.44 -2.11 13.49
CA LYS A 113 -10.90 -1.65 14.82
C LYS A 113 -12.12 -0.70 14.81
N GLY A 114 -12.98 -0.76 13.79
CA GLY A 114 -14.17 0.09 13.67
C GLY A 114 -13.87 1.59 13.57
N GLU A 115 -12.81 1.99 12.85
CA GLU A 115 -12.35 3.39 12.68
C GLU A 115 -11.70 4.02 13.92
N HIS A 116 -11.38 3.23 14.95
CA HIS A 116 -10.58 3.73 16.08
C HIS A 116 -9.13 3.99 15.65
N ILE A 117 -8.70 5.25 15.78
CA ILE A 117 -7.31 5.64 15.59
C ILE A 117 -6.48 5.09 16.75
N SER A 118 -5.51 4.22 16.45
CA SER A 118 -4.54 3.71 17.43
C SER A 118 -3.77 4.88 18.03
N ARG A 119 -3.87 5.05 19.36
CA ARG A 119 -3.06 6.00 20.13
C ARG A 119 -1.76 5.36 20.62
#